data_AF-A0AAV8A321-F1
#
_entry.id   AF-A0AAV8A321-F1
#
_cell.length_a   1.000
_cell.length_b   1.000
_cell.length_c   1.000
_cell.angle_alpha   90.00
_cell.angle_beta   90.00
_cell.angle_gamma   90.00
#
_symmetry.space_group_name_H-M   'P 1'
#
loop_
_entity.id
_entity.type
_entity.pdbx_description
1 polymer ?
#
loop_
_entity_poly.entity_id
_entity_poly.type
_entity_poly.pdbx_seq_one_letter_code
_entity_poly.pdbx_strand_id
1 'polypeptide(L)'
;MMKKTLKHKLKDKSFCLIIDEATDPLSRPLVALLAVTTTDTWVLELDEIQEMTATNIELFIRKSLEYYEIPFKKITVLVSDGAPVCCKLGKTLQSVSILRHKLSTKFKAQKKSQIKAQNSN
;
A
#
# COMPACT_ATOMS: atom_id res chain seq x y z
N MET A 1 18.81 7.75 15.35
CA MET A 1 19.82 7.53 14.28
C MET A 1 19.29 6.70 13.09
N MET A 2 17.97 6.56 12.87
CA MET A 2 17.39 5.72 11.80
C MET A 2 17.27 6.42 10.43
N LYS A 3 17.13 7.76 10.42
CA LYS A 3 16.92 8.59 9.23
C LYS A 3 18.00 8.40 8.14
N LYS A 4 19.27 8.27 8.54
CA LYS A 4 20.40 8.09 7.61
C LYS A 4 20.38 6.73 6.93
N THR A 5 19.98 5.66 7.62
CA THR A 5 20.11 4.29 7.13
C THR A 5 19.15 4.00 5.96
N LEU A 6 17.91 4.46 6.01
CA LEU A 6 16.93 4.25 4.93
C LEU A 6 17.25 5.09 3.69
N LYS A 7 17.67 6.34 3.87
CA LYS A 7 18.15 7.19 2.75
C LYS A 7 19.22 6.47 1.96
N HIS A 8 20.28 5.98 2.61
CA HIS A 8 21.38 5.30 1.92
C HIS A 8 20.96 3.99 1.22
N LYS A 9 19.97 3.27 1.77
CA LYS A 9 19.47 2.02 1.16
C LYS A 9 18.63 2.25 -0.10
N LEU A 10 17.92 3.37 -0.18
CA LEU A 10 16.95 3.64 -1.24
C LEU A 10 17.39 4.71 -2.25
N LYS A 11 18.35 5.58 -1.91
CA LYS A 11 18.78 6.73 -2.75
C LYS A 11 19.09 6.32 -4.20
N ASP A 12 19.76 5.19 -4.38
CA ASP A 12 20.21 4.74 -5.70
C ASP A 12 19.33 3.64 -6.30
N LYS A 13 18.34 3.13 -5.57
CA LYS A 13 17.45 2.05 -6.01
C LYS A 13 16.12 2.61 -6.53
N SER A 14 15.61 2.01 -7.60
CA SER A 14 14.19 2.11 -7.93
C SER A 14 13.41 1.10 -7.12
N PHE A 15 12.23 1.45 -6.65
CA PHE A 15 11.45 0.59 -5.75
C PHE A 15 9.95 0.73 -5.97
N CYS A 16 9.21 -0.29 -5.55
CA CYS A 16 7.77 -0.27 -5.43
C CYS A 16 7.40 0.30 -4.06
N LEU A 17 6.45 1.23 -4.02
CA LEU A 17 5.87 1.72 -2.77
C LEU A 17 4.54 1.02 -2.55
N ILE A 18 4.42 0.27 -1.46
CA ILE A 18 3.16 -0.34 -1.04
C ILE A 18 2.49 0.59 -0.02
N ILE A 19 1.22 0.87 -0.23
CA ILE A 19 0.32 1.53 0.71
C ILE A 19 -0.56 0.43 1.30
N ASP A 20 -0.44 0.21 2.59
CA ASP A 20 -1.24 -0.75 3.33
C ASP A 20 -2.16 0.00 4.29
N GLU A 21 -3.46 -0.02 4.02
CA GLU A 21 -4.49 0.60 4.84
C GLU A 21 -5.02 -0.44 5.84
N ALA A 22 -4.97 -0.12 7.13
CA ALA A 22 -5.43 -1.01 8.19
C ALA A 22 -6.32 -0.26 9.19
N THR A 23 -7.02 -1.01 10.02
CA THR A 23 -7.71 -0.48 11.20
C THR A 23 -7.17 -1.22 12.41
N ASP A 24 -6.67 -0.47 13.40
CA ASP A 24 -6.14 -1.07 14.61
C ASP A 24 -7.27 -1.61 15.53
N PRO A 25 -6.94 -2.34 16.60
CA PRO A 25 -7.95 -2.86 17.54
C PRO A 25 -8.80 -1.77 18.24
N LEU A 26 -8.36 -0.52 18.23
CA LEU A 26 -9.07 0.64 18.78
C LEU A 26 -9.90 1.38 17.72
N SER A 27 -10.09 0.76 16.54
CA SER A 27 -10.83 1.33 15.41
C SER A 27 -10.19 2.58 14.79
N ARG A 28 -8.88 2.74 14.92
CA ARG A 28 -8.15 3.87 14.33
C ARG A 28 -7.65 3.51 12.93
N PRO A 29 -7.88 4.37 11.92
CA PRO A 29 -7.37 4.16 10.57
C PRO A 29 -5.86 4.38 10.53
N LEU A 30 -5.12 3.33 10.17
CA LEU A 30 -3.67 3.35 10.02
C LEU A 30 -3.29 3.19 8.56
N VAL A 31 -2.21 3.87 8.16
CA VAL A 31 -1.59 3.66 6.86
C VAL A 31 -0.10 3.36 7.05
N ALA A 32 0.34 2.23 6.50
CA ALA A 32 1.74 1.88 6.41
C ALA A 32 2.27 2.12 4.99
N LEU A 33 3.48 2.66 4.91
CA LEU A 33 4.23 2.82 3.68
C LEU A 33 5.42 1.85 3.68
N LEU A 34 5.46 0.97 2.69
CA LEU A 34 6.54 -0.02 2.54
C LEU A 34 7.31 0.22 1.24
N ALA A 35 8.62 0.36 1.32
CA ALA A 35 9.49 0.36 0.15
C ALA A 35 9.97 -1.06 -0.14
N VAL A 36 9.70 -1.55 -1.35
CA VAL A 36 10.04 -2.91 -1.79
C VAL A 36 10.92 -2.86 -3.02
N THR A 37 12.08 -3.51 -2.91
CA THR A 37 12.97 -3.80 -4.06
C THR A 37 12.90 -5.28 -4.37
N THR A 38 13.68 -5.73 -5.34
CA THR A 38 13.80 -7.16 -5.68
C THR A 38 14.36 -8.02 -4.55
N THR A 39 15.13 -7.43 -3.63
CA THR A 39 15.88 -8.15 -2.59
C THR A 39 15.39 -7.86 -1.19
N ASP A 40 14.73 -6.73 -0.98
CA ASP A 40 14.49 -6.20 0.36
C ASP A 40 13.11 -5.55 0.46
N THR A 41 12.60 -5.48 1.69
CA THR A 41 11.41 -4.71 2.05
C THR A 41 11.71 -3.91 3.31
N TRP A 42 11.29 -2.65 3.33
CA TRP A 42 11.44 -1.76 4.47
C TRP A 42 10.16 -1.02 4.77
N VAL A 43 9.83 -0.91 6.06
CA VAL A 43 8.80 0.02 6.53
C VAL A 43 9.40 1.43 6.48
N LEU A 44 8.81 2.30 5.67
CA LEU A 44 9.15 3.73 5.64
C LEU A 44 8.51 4.44 6.83
N GLU A 45 7.20 4.28 6.97
CA GLU A 45 6.41 4.98 7.97
C GLU A 45 5.09 4.23 8.23
N LEU A 46 4.57 4.38 9.44
CA LEU A 46 3.26 3.90 9.87
C LEU A 46 2.65 5.05 10.68
N ASP A 47 1.50 5.55 10.26
CA ASP A 47 0.83 6.63 10.97
C ASP A 47 -0.68 6.48 10.94
N GLU A 48 -1.34 7.15 11.89
CA GLU A 48 -2.79 7.29 11.93
C GLU A 48 -3.21 8.43 11.00
N ILE A 49 -4.12 8.14 10.06
CA ILE A 49 -4.68 9.17 9.18
C ILE A 49 -6.18 9.25 9.43
N GLN A 50 -6.57 10.17 10.31
CA GLN A 50 -7.95 10.34 10.80
C GLN A 50 -8.98 10.41 9.67
N GLU A 51 -8.68 11.14 8.60
CA GLU A 51 -9.53 11.26 7.41
C GLU A 51 -8.93 10.50 6.22
N MET A 52 -9.47 9.32 5.92
CA MET A 52 -9.01 8.48 4.81
C MET A 52 -9.44 9.00 3.44
N THR A 53 -8.70 9.99 2.96
CA THR A 53 -8.86 10.60 1.63
C THR A 53 -7.59 10.44 0.80
N ALA A 54 -7.75 10.47 -0.53
CA ALA A 54 -6.61 10.32 -1.45
C ALA A 54 -5.61 11.46 -1.26
N THR A 55 -6.08 12.67 -1.01
CA THR A 55 -5.24 13.83 -0.73
C THR A 55 -4.40 13.64 0.53
N ASN A 56 -4.99 13.12 1.61
CA ASN A 56 -4.26 12.93 2.87
C ASN A 56 -3.23 11.81 2.75
N ILE A 57 -3.54 10.72 2.05
CA ILE A 57 -2.57 9.66 1.77
C ILE A 57 -1.45 10.17 0.86
N GLU A 58 -1.75 10.99 -0.15
CA GLU A 58 -0.73 11.61 -0.98
C GLU A 58 0.21 12.52 -0.18
N LEU A 59 -0.35 13.37 0.69
CA LEU A 59 0.43 14.23 1.57
C LEU A 59 1.31 13.41 2.50
N PHE A 60 0.79 12.31 3.06
CA PHE A 60 1.56 11.38 3.88
C PHE A 60 2.75 10.81 3.11
N ILE A 61 2.52 10.25 1.91
CA ILE A 61 3.58 9.73 1.03
C ILE A 61 4.65 10.80 0.76
N ARG A 62 4.24 12.02 0.38
CA ARG A 62 5.18 13.10 0.06
C ARG A 62 6.03 13.48 1.26
N LYS A 63 5.42 13.62 2.45
CA LYS A 63 6.13 13.93 3.70
C LYS A 63 7.13 12.84 4.09
N SER A 64 6.74 11.57 3.99
CA SER A 64 7.64 10.45 4.29
C SER A 64 8.84 10.44 3.35
N LEU A 65 8.62 10.62 2.04
CA LEU A 65 9.69 10.66 1.07
C LEU A 65 10.63 11.85 1.26
N GLU A 66 10.07 13.04 1.55
CA GLU A 66 10.84 14.23 1.87
C GLU A 66 11.68 14.02 3.14
N TYR A 67 11.09 13.44 4.19
CA TYR A 67 11.78 13.11 5.42
C TYR A 67 13.00 12.22 5.16
N TYR A 68 12.89 11.19 4.32
CA TYR A 68 14.01 10.32 3.97
C TYR A 68 14.87 10.83 2.81
N GLU A 69 14.59 12.02 2.27
CA GLU A 69 15.26 12.61 1.11
C GLU A 69 15.26 11.68 -0.11
N ILE A 70 14.14 10.96 -0.32
CA ILE A 70 13.93 10.02 -1.41
C ILE A 70 13.19 10.75 -2.55
N PRO A 71 13.78 10.88 -3.75
CA PRO A 71 13.10 11.52 -4.87
C PRO A 71 11.89 10.70 -5.31
N PHE A 72 10.74 11.35 -5.50
CA PHE A 72 9.50 10.68 -5.94
C PHE A 72 9.67 9.85 -7.22
N LYS A 73 10.53 10.31 -8.16
CA LYS A 73 10.88 9.61 -9.41
C LYS A 73 11.51 8.22 -9.23
N LYS A 74 11.91 7.84 -8.01
CA LYS A 74 12.45 6.50 -7.69
C LYS A 74 11.34 5.47 -7.46
N ILE A 75 10.10 5.92 -7.27
CA ILE A 75 8.94 5.04 -7.15
C ILE A 75 8.50 4.63 -8.54
N THR A 76 8.59 3.33 -8.84
CA THR A 76 8.20 2.79 -10.16
C THR A 76 6.76 2.28 -10.17
N VAL A 77 6.27 1.79 -9.03
CA VAL A 77 4.95 1.18 -8.87
C VAL A 77 4.40 1.53 -7.50
N LEU A 78 3.08 1.77 -7.45
CA LEU A 78 2.31 1.99 -6.23
C LEU A 78 1.40 0.78 -6.10
N VAL A 79 1.46 0.09 -4.98
CA VAL A 79 0.61 -1.08 -4.74
C VAL A 79 -0.32 -0.76 -3.59
N SER A 80 -1.60 -1.08 -3.76
CA SER A 80 -2.59 -0.99 -2.69
C SER A 80 -3.52 -2.19 -2.76
N ASP A 81 -4.24 -2.45 -1.67
CA ASP A 81 -5.31 -3.43 -1.62
C ASP A 81 -6.47 -3.13 -2.60
N GLY A 82 -6.52 -1.92 -3.15
CA GLY A 82 -7.55 -1.46 -4.07
C GLY A 82 -8.72 -0.76 -3.40
N ALA A 83 -8.53 -0.27 -2.17
CA ALA A 83 -9.48 0.63 -1.53
C ALA A 83 -9.86 1.80 -2.46
N PRO A 84 -11.13 2.28 -2.44
CA PRO A 84 -11.58 3.37 -3.30
C PRO A 84 -10.72 4.64 -3.19
N VAL A 85 -10.10 4.85 -2.03
CA VAL A 85 -9.21 5.97 -1.73
C VAL A 85 -7.91 5.85 -2.54
N CYS A 86 -7.19 4.74 -2.42
CA CYS A 86 -6.00 4.47 -3.24
C CYS A 86 -6.27 4.40 -4.75
N CYS A 87 -7.47 3.99 -5.16
CA CYS A 87 -7.85 4.01 -6.58
C CYS A 87 -7.83 5.42 -7.19
N LYS A 88 -8.05 6.46 -6.38
CA LYS A 88 -8.01 7.86 -6.81
C LYS A 88 -6.59 8.44 -6.82
N LEU A 89 -5.66 7.90 -6.01
CA LEU A 89 -4.25 8.34 -5.97
C LEU A 89 -3.56 8.23 -7.33
N GLY A 90 -3.88 7.19 -8.11
CA GLY A 90 -3.24 6.96 -9.41
C GLY A 90 -3.57 8.03 -10.45
N LYS A 91 -4.65 8.80 -10.25
CA LYS A 91 -4.96 9.97 -11.10
C LYS A 91 -4.11 11.18 -10.73
N THR A 92 -3.73 11.31 -9.47
CA THR A 92 -2.93 12.43 -8.95
C THR A 92 -1.43 12.18 -9.14
N LEU A 93 -1.00 10.92 -9.04
CA LEU A 93 0.38 10.48 -9.17
C LEU A 93 0.61 9.90 -10.58
N GLN A 94 0.60 10.79 -11.59
CA GLN A 94 0.60 10.50 -13.03
C GLN A 94 1.69 9.53 -13.55
N SER A 95 2.67 9.15 -12.73
CA SER A 95 3.84 8.35 -13.14
C SER A 95 3.83 6.91 -12.63
N VAL A 96 2.75 6.44 -12.00
CA VAL A 96 2.80 5.17 -11.27
C VAL A 96 1.64 4.22 -11.60
N SER A 97 1.98 3.02 -12.06
CA SER A 97 1.00 1.94 -12.22
C SER A 97 0.48 1.50 -10.86
N ILE A 98 -0.84 1.55 -10.64
CA ILE A 98 -1.46 1.00 -9.43
C ILE A 98 -1.84 -0.46 -9.68
N LEU A 99 -1.10 -1.38 -9.06
CA LEU A 99 -1.50 -2.78 -9.00
C LEU A 99 -2.46 -2.97 -7.83
N ARG A 100 -3.67 -3.46 -8.13
CA ARG A 100 -4.69 -3.79 -7.12
C ARG A 100 -4.60 -5.27 -6.81
N HIS A 101 -4.59 -5.61 -5.52
CA HIS A 101 -4.73 -6.99 -5.10
C HIS A 101 -6.17 -7.46 -5.36
N LYS A 102 -6.44 -8.08 -6.53
CA LYS A 102 -7.70 -8.79 -6.75
C LYS A 102 -7.69 -10.03 -5.83
N LEU A 103 -8.30 -9.94 -4.65
CA LEU A 103 -8.78 -11.12 -3.95
C LEU A 103 -9.76 -11.82 -4.89
N SER A 104 -9.27 -12.85 -5.58
CA SER A 104 -10.05 -13.71 -6.46
C SER A 104 -11.25 -14.23 -5.70
N THR A 105 -12.43 -13.72 -6.02
CA THR A 105 -13.73 -14.20 -5.50
C THR A 105 -14.01 -15.66 -5.88
N LYS A 106 -13.13 -16.32 -6.64
CA LYS A 106 -13.26 -17.74 -7.00
C LYS A 106 -13.28 -18.68 -5.80
N PHE A 107 -12.70 -18.30 -4.65
CA PHE A 107 -12.79 -19.14 -3.44
C PHE A 107 -14.16 -19.12 -2.75
N LYS A 108 -14.94 -18.03 -2.88
CA LYS A 108 -16.31 -17.98 -2.30
C LYS A 108 -17.34 -18.71 -3.15
N ALA A 109 -17.08 -18.93 -4.44
CA ALA A 109 -17.94 -19.72 -5.31
C ALA A 109 -17.81 -21.24 -5.07
N GLN A 110 -16.59 -21.73 -4.79
CA GLN A 110 -16.37 -23.17 -4.52
C GLN A 110 -16.93 -23.65 -3.18
N LYS A 111 -16.97 -22.77 -2.15
CA LYS A 111 -17.54 -23.17 -0.85
C LYS A 111 -19.07 -23.28 -0.87
N LYS A 112 -19.77 -22.51 -1.73
CA LYS A 112 -21.23 -22.62 -1.88
C LYS A 112 -21.67 -23.85 -2.69
N SER A 113 -20.87 -24.30 -3.66
CA SER A 113 -21.17 -25.52 -4.43
C SER A 113 -20.91 -26.81 -3.65
N GLN A 114 -19.94 -26.83 -2.73
CA GLN A 114 -19.72 -27.99 -1.85
C GLN A 114 -20.83 -28.17 -0.79
N ILE A 115 -21.38 -27.08 -0.24
CA ILE A 115 -22.48 -27.16 0.75
C ILE A 115 -23.79 -27.64 0.10
N LYS A 116 -24.06 -27.31 -1.16
CA LYS A 116 -25.23 -27.85 -1.88
C LYS A 116 -25.10 -29.34 -2.19
N ALA A 117 -23.88 -29.83 -2.46
CA ALA A 117 -23.65 -31.25 -2.74
C ALA A 117 -23.79 -32.14 -1.50
N GLN A 118 -23.53 -31.62 -0.29
CA GLN A 118 -23.68 -32.40 0.96
C GLN A 118 -25.13 -32.47 1.48
N ASN A 119 -26.02 -31.58 1.05
CA ASN A 119 -27.44 -31.60 1.46
C ASN A 119 -28.36 -32.30 0.44
N SER A 120 -27.79 -33.00 -0.54
CA SER A 120 -28.54 -33.70 -1.61
C SER A 120 -28.48 -35.23 -1.50
N ASN A 121 -27.95 -35.77 -0.40
CA ASN A 121 -27.96 -37.20 -0.07
C ASN A 121 -28.75 -37.44 1.22
#